data_AF-Q8SUG2-F1
#
_entry.id   AF-Q8SUG2-F1
#
_cell.length_a   1.000
_cell.length_b   1.000
_cell.length_c   1.000
_cell.angle_alpha   90.00
_cell.angle_beta   90.00
_cell.angle_gamma   90.00
#
_symmetry.space_group_name_H-M   'P 1'
#
loop_
_entity.id
_entity.type
_entity.pdbx_description
1 polymer ?
#
loop_
_entity_poly.entity_id
_entity_poly.type
_entity_poly.pdbx_seq_one_letter_code
_entity_poly.pdbx_strand_id
1 'polypeptide(L)'
;MLELPSNSRKGFLYLMDGEGLGAFKDHVGLDSLYTEDHGRVRIVTVNVLEDKLLWSDGEGARETLPDGFRCLHGNEILHRSMNRLPQEGWEELIDCWSCHNCEFKTMLGLTPRPREGGLLLSDFFLLINDADLPGCCRRNDSSIRKLFYNEVLPNGCTHEDLAYSYLNAYFRDKNVLLLEANQARYEIRHFYRAVLITVENRALSRKEAMKVGIKNTDKITESSESINEFYSKLIYDLVMSGTIDITALGYKISFVTER
;
A
#
# COMPACT_ATOMS: atom_id res chain seq x y z
N MET A 1 -0.72 -10.44 -19.97
CA MET A 1 -1.44 -10.00 -18.76
C MET A 1 -2.55 -9.06 -19.18
N LEU A 2 -3.79 -9.29 -18.75
CA LEU A 2 -4.93 -8.39 -19.01
C LEU A 2 -5.18 -7.53 -17.78
N GLU A 3 -5.17 -6.22 -17.96
CA GLU A 3 -5.55 -5.23 -16.95
C GLU A 3 -6.99 -4.77 -17.20
N LEU A 4 -7.82 -4.81 -16.16
CA LEU A 4 -9.18 -4.28 -16.17
C LEU A 4 -9.39 -3.27 -15.03
N PRO A 5 -9.57 -1.97 -15.34
CA PRO A 5 -10.02 -0.98 -14.38
C PRO A 5 -11.35 -1.40 -13.73
N SER A 6 -11.59 -0.93 -12.51
CA SER A 6 -12.85 -1.16 -11.81
C SER A 6 -14.04 -0.66 -12.64
N ASN A 7 -15.15 -1.41 -12.59
CA ASN A 7 -16.40 -1.10 -13.29
C ASN A 7 -16.27 -0.89 -14.82
N SER A 8 -15.20 -1.39 -15.45
CA SER A 8 -14.95 -1.21 -16.89
C SER A 8 -14.91 -2.54 -17.63
N ARG A 9 -15.60 -2.60 -18.78
CA ARG A 9 -15.38 -3.66 -19.79
C ARG A 9 -14.15 -3.40 -20.65
N LYS A 10 -13.66 -2.17 -20.68
CA LYS A 10 -12.47 -1.78 -21.44
C LYS A 10 -11.22 -2.02 -20.60
N GLY A 11 -10.25 -2.71 -21.18
CA GLY A 11 -8.98 -3.02 -20.53
C GLY A 11 -7.80 -2.99 -21.50
N PHE A 12 -6.63 -3.28 -20.96
CA PHE A 12 -5.37 -3.33 -21.70
C PHE A 12 -4.75 -4.71 -21.57
N LEU A 13 -4.54 -5.37 -22.69
CA LEU A 13 -3.82 -6.62 -22.77
C LEU A 13 -2.36 -6.34 -23.11
N TYR A 14 -1.49 -6.59 -22.14
CA TYR A 14 -0.04 -6.50 -22.26
C TYR A 14 0.53 -7.84 -22.75
N LEU A 15 1.12 -7.82 -23.93
CA LEU A 15 1.73 -8.97 -24.61
C LEU A 15 3.23 -8.76 -24.70
N MET A 16 4.00 -9.57 -23.98
CA MET A 16 5.47 -9.60 -24.09
C MET A 16 5.89 -10.43 -25.32
N ASP A 17 5.11 -11.47 -25.64
CA ASP A 17 5.39 -12.42 -26.73
C ASP A 17 4.16 -12.55 -27.65
N GLY A 18 4.39 -12.82 -28.94
CA GLY A 18 3.34 -12.85 -29.98
C GLY A 18 2.22 -13.88 -29.78
N GLU A 19 2.44 -14.91 -28.94
CA GLU A 19 1.48 -16.00 -28.70
C GLU A 19 0.45 -15.69 -27.60
N GLY A 20 0.66 -14.63 -26.79
CA GLY A 20 -0.18 -14.37 -25.62
C GLY A 20 -1.65 -14.05 -25.92
N LEU A 21 -1.95 -13.50 -27.10
CA LEU A 21 -3.34 -13.17 -27.49
C LEU A 21 -4.19 -14.43 -27.70
N GLY A 22 -3.62 -15.49 -28.29
CA GLY A 22 -4.32 -16.75 -28.50
C GLY A 22 -4.71 -17.41 -27.20
N ALA A 23 -3.76 -17.48 -26.25
CA ALA A 23 -4.00 -18.06 -24.93
C ALA A 23 -5.13 -17.36 -24.16
N PHE A 24 -5.28 -16.04 -24.28
CA PHE A 24 -6.39 -15.33 -23.64
C PHE A 24 -7.73 -15.53 -24.34
N LYS A 25 -7.76 -15.57 -25.68
CA LYS A 25 -9.00 -15.77 -26.45
C LYS A 25 -9.68 -17.11 -26.16
N ASP A 26 -8.90 -18.13 -25.82
CA ASP A 26 -9.43 -19.45 -25.45
C ASP A 26 -10.14 -19.46 -24.08
N HIS A 27 -9.88 -18.46 -23.23
CA HIS A 27 -10.39 -18.40 -21.86
C HIS A 27 -11.36 -17.24 -21.60
N VAL A 28 -11.24 -16.16 -22.39
CA VAL A 28 -11.99 -14.92 -22.23
C VAL A 28 -12.44 -14.40 -23.58
N GLY A 29 -13.74 -14.13 -23.71
CA GLY A 29 -14.28 -13.37 -24.84
C GLY A 29 -13.72 -11.95 -24.89
N LEU A 30 -12.81 -11.69 -25.83
CA LEU A 30 -12.17 -10.39 -26.04
C LEU A 30 -12.46 -9.86 -27.45
N ASP A 31 -12.91 -8.60 -27.51
CA ASP A 31 -13.00 -7.84 -28.75
C ASP A 31 -11.84 -6.82 -28.81
N SER A 32 -11.02 -6.90 -29.86
CA SER A 32 -9.81 -6.09 -30.00
C SER A 32 -10.14 -4.77 -30.68
N LEU A 33 -9.87 -3.66 -29.99
CA LEU A 33 -10.20 -2.32 -30.49
C LEU A 33 -9.02 -1.66 -31.18
N TYR A 34 -7.85 -1.68 -30.53
CA TYR A 34 -6.68 -0.94 -30.98
C TYR A 34 -5.40 -1.60 -30.46
N THR A 35 -4.32 -1.51 -31.22
CA THR A 35 -3.02 -2.09 -30.86
C THR A 35 -1.92 -1.04 -30.97
N GLU A 36 -1.11 -0.92 -29.92
CA GLU A 36 0.13 -0.14 -29.90
C GLU A 36 1.33 -1.06 -29.72
N ASP A 37 2.43 -0.75 -30.40
CA ASP A 37 3.69 -1.46 -30.28
C ASP A 37 4.73 -0.58 -29.59
N HIS A 38 5.18 -1.00 -28.41
CA HIS A 38 6.21 -0.33 -27.61
C HIS A 38 7.54 -1.11 -27.66
N GLY A 39 7.77 -1.87 -28.74
CA GLY A 39 8.98 -2.63 -29.00
C GLY A 39 9.02 -3.96 -28.25
N ARG A 40 9.23 -3.92 -26.93
CA ARG A 40 9.26 -5.13 -26.09
C ARG A 40 7.88 -5.56 -25.61
N VAL A 41 6.92 -4.64 -25.62
CA VAL A 41 5.56 -4.90 -25.17
C VAL A 41 4.60 -4.41 -26.24
N ARG A 42 3.68 -5.27 -26.65
CA ARG A 42 2.52 -4.88 -27.45
C ARG A 42 1.32 -4.71 -26.52
N ILE A 43 0.66 -3.57 -26.62
CA ILE A 43 -0.53 -3.26 -25.83
C ILE A 43 -1.74 -3.34 -26.75
N VAL A 44 -2.69 -4.21 -26.43
CA VAL A 44 -3.96 -4.31 -27.13
C VAL A 44 -5.06 -3.76 -26.24
N THR A 45 -5.74 -2.71 -26.68
CA THR A 45 -6.96 -2.25 -26.04
C THR A 45 -8.08 -3.22 -26.40
N VAL A 46 -8.73 -3.77 -25.37
CA VAL A 46 -9.76 -4.79 -25.53
C VAL A 46 -11.05 -4.41 -24.83
N ASN A 47 -12.17 -4.87 -25.37
CA ASN A 47 -13.43 -4.99 -24.66
C ASN A 47 -13.59 -6.43 -24.18
N VAL A 48 -13.86 -6.59 -22.89
CA VAL A 48 -14.23 -7.86 -22.29
C VAL A 48 -15.74 -8.06 -22.43
N LEU A 49 -16.12 -9.20 -23.00
CA LEU A 49 -17.51 -9.52 -23.29
C LEU A 49 -18.22 -10.19 -22.11
N GLU A 50 -17.47 -10.65 -21.11
CA GLU A 50 -17.95 -11.50 -20.02
C GLU A 50 -18.17 -10.70 -18.74
N ASP A 51 -19.41 -10.66 -18.24
CA ASP A 51 -19.76 -9.92 -17.03
C ASP A 51 -19.11 -10.48 -15.77
N LYS A 52 -18.78 -11.77 -15.75
CA LYS A 52 -18.09 -12.44 -14.63
C LYS A 52 -16.67 -11.90 -14.35
N LEU A 53 -16.12 -11.08 -15.25
CA LEU A 53 -14.81 -10.43 -15.11
C LEU A 53 -14.93 -8.99 -14.62
N LEU A 54 -16.14 -8.43 -14.62
CA LEU A 54 -16.40 -7.14 -14.03
C LEU A 54 -16.30 -7.26 -12.51
N TRP A 55 -15.66 -6.26 -11.92
CA TRP A 55 -15.53 -6.14 -10.49
C TRP A 55 -15.80 -4.68 -10.12
N SER A 56 -16.44 -4.50 -8.98
CA SER A 56 -16.70 -3.19 -8.40
C SER A 56 -15.71 -2.94 -7.29
N ASP A 57 -15.20 -1.71 -7.20
CA ASP A 57 -14.62 -1.20 -5.96
C ASP A 57 -15.72 -1.21 -4.89
N GLY A 58 -15.80 -2.27 -4.09
CA GLY A 58 -16.93 -2.51 -3.19
C GLY A 58 -16.60 -3.33 -1.95
N GLU A 59 -15.60 -4.21 -2.04
CA GLU A 59 -14.95 -4.76 -0.84
C GLU A 59 -13.76 -3.84 -0.56
N GLY A 60 -13.89 -2.96 0.43
CA GLY A 60 -12.74 -2.20 0.92
C GLY A 60 -11.66 -3.22 1.28
N ALA A 61 -10.49 -3.13 0.63
CA ALA A 61 -9.40 -4.06 0.91
C ALA A 61 -9.25 -4.18 2.43
N ARG A 62 -9.20 -5.42 2.91
CA ARG A 62 -9.05 -5.69 4.34
C ARG A 62 -7.83 -4.93 4.81
N GLU A 63 -8.04 -4.05 5.78
CA GLU A 63 -6.91 -3.40 6.44
C GLU A 63 -6.16 -4.49 7.19
N THR A 64 -4.94 -4.76 6.74
CA THR A 64 -4.10 -5.76 7.37
C THR A 64 -3.34 -5.07 8.49
N LEU A 65 -3.68 -5.40 9.73
CA LEU A 65 -2.93 -5.02 10.92
C LEU A 65 -2.54 -6.28 11.71
N PRO A 66 -1.42 -6.26 12.43
CA PRO A 66 -1.03 -7.38 13.27
C PRO A 66 -2.05 -7.61 14.39
N ASP A 67 -2.33 -8.87 14.69
CA ASP A 67 -3.23 -9.29 15.78
C ASP A 67 -2.51 -9.52 17.12
N GLY A 68 -1.18 -9.48 17.10
CA GLY A 68 -0.35 -9.63 18.28
C GLY A 68 1.12 -9.40 17.95
N PHE A 69 1.95 -9.33 19.01
CA PHE A 69 3.36 -8.97 18.88
C PHE A 69 4.22 -9.81 19.83
N ARG A 70 5.41 -10.18 19.36
CA ARG A 70 6.50 -10.64 20.23
C ARG A 70 7.69 -9.70 20.10
N CYS A 71 8.48 -9.57 21.15
CA CYS A 71 9.77 -8.92 21.01
C CYS A 71 10.75 -9.81 20.23
N LEU A 72 11.88 -9.23 19.79
CA LEU A 72 12.93 -9.99 19.07
C LEU A 72 13.54 -11.12 19.90
N HIS A 73 13.40 -11.11 21.23
CA HIS A 73 13.81 -12.20 22.11
C HIS A 73 12.77 -13.34 22.20
N GLY A 74 11.65 -13.24 21.46
CA GLY A 74 10.60 -14.25 21.40
C GLY A 74 9.51 -14.15 22.48
N ASN A 75 9.62 -13.20 23.41
CA ASN A 75 8.62 -13.00 24.46
C ASN A 75 7.42 -12.22 23.94
N GLU A 76 6.22 -12.67 24.30
CA GLU A 76 4.95 -12.03 23.92
C GLU A 76 4.78 -10.65 24.58
N ILE A 77 4.30 -9.68 23.80
CA ILE A 77 3.90 -8.35 24.30
C ILE A 77 2.42 -8.42 24.67
N LEU A 78 2.17 -8.65 25.97
CA LEU A 78 0.82 -8.72 26.51
C LEU A 78 0.13 -7.36 26.46
N HIS A 79 -1.13 -7.35 26.03
CA HIS A 79 -1.92 -6.13 25.93
C HIS A 79 -3.39 -6.43 26.24
N ARG A 80 -4.11 -5.41 26.73
CA ARG A 80 -5.54 -5.44 27.05
C ARG A 80 -6.39 -4.85 25.93
N SER A 81 -5.82 -3.94 25.13
CA SER A 81 -6.52 -3.28 24.03
C SER A 81 -5.55 -2.88 22.93
N MET A 82 -6.00 -3.00 21.68
CA MET A 82 -5.34 -2.42 20.50
C MET A 82 -6.27 -1.39 19.88
N ASN A 83 -5.78 -0.17 19.68
CA ASN A 83 -6.54 0.89 19.02
C ASN A 83 -5.71 1.46 17.87
N ARG A 84 -6.33 1.77 16.74
CA ARG A 84 -5.62 2.40 15.64
C ARG A 84 -5.38 3.87 15.94
N LEU A 85 -4.20 4.37 15.60
CA LEU A 85 -3.95 5.79 15.52
C LEU A 85 -4.80 6.37 14.39
N PRO A 86 -5.30 7.61 14.55
CA PRO A 86 -5.87 8.30 13.41
C PRO A 86 -4.80 8.47 12.32
N GLN A 87 -5.24 8.60 11.06
CA GLN A 87 -4.33 8.87 9.95
C GLN A 87 -3.60 10.20 10.16
N GLU A 88 -2.36 10.31 9.66
CA GLU A 88 -1.59 11.55 9.70
C GLU A 88 -2.40 12.73 9.11
N GLY A 89 -2.47 13.84 9.86
CA GLY A 89 -3.23 15.04 9.46
C GLY A 89 -4.66 15.09 10.01
N TRP A 90 -5.10 14.15 10.84
CA TRP A 90 -6.38 14.24 11.56
C TRP A 90 -6.48 15.50 12.43
N GLU A 91 -5.33 15.98 12.93
CA GLU A 91 -5.23 17.21 13.71
C GLU A 91 -5.68 18.43 12.90
N GLU A 92 -5.41 18.45 11.59
CA GLU A 92 -5.81 19.53 10.68
C GLU A 92 -7.33 19.58 10.50
N LEU A 93 -8.01 18.43 10.58
CA LEU A 93 -9.47 18.36 10.51
C LEU A 93 -10.15 19.01 11.73
N ILE A 94 -9.49 18.97 12.89
CA ILE A 94 -9.99 19.62 14.11
C ILE A 94 -9.88 21.14 13.97
N ASP A 95 -8.77 21.64 13.42
CA ASP A 95 -8.59 23.08 13.19
C ASP A 95 -9.63 23.62 12.20
N CYS A 96 -9.97 22.86 11.14
CA CYS A 96 -11.00 23.25 10.17
C CYS A 96 -12.42 23.29 10.74
N TRP A 97 -12.71 22.57 11.83
CA TRP A 97 -14.02 22.59 12.50
C TRP A 97 -14.13 23.69 13.57
N SER A 98 -13.02 24.32 13.92
CA SER A 98 -13.00 25.41 14.88
C SER A 98 -13.33 26.75 14.18
N CYS A 99 -14.62 27.05 14.04
CA CYS A 99 -15.09 28.35 13.56
C CYS A 99 -14.90 29.49 14.57
N HIS A 100 -14.32 29.22 15.75
CA HIS A 100 -14.12 30.17 16.84
C HIS A 100 -12.69 30.11 17.42
N ASN A 101 -11.98 31.24 17.31
CA ASN A 101 -10.81 31.66 18.11
C ASN A 101 -10.01 30.56 18.85
N CYS A 102 -9.16 29.82 18.13
CA CYS A 102 -8.04 29.07 18.73
C CYS A 102 -8.42 28.04 19.81
N GLU A 103 -9.67 27.56 19.87
CA GLU A 103 -10.17 26.67 20.93
C GLU A 103 -9.37 25.36 21.05
N PHE A 104 -8.76 24.93 19.94
CA PHE A 104 -7.95 23.70 19.85
C PHE A 104 -6.46 23.96 19.63
N LYS A 105 -5.97 25.19 19.80
CA LYS A 105 -4.53 25.52 19.62
C LYS A 105 -3.62 24.67 20.53
N THR A 106 -4.13 24.22 21.67
CA THR A 106 -3.43 23.31 22.61
C THR A 106 -3.44 21.84 22.15
N MET A 107 -4.34 21.46 21.23
CA MET A 107 -4.42 20.10 20.68
C MET A 107 -3.22 19.78 19.78
N LEU A 108 -2.65 20.80 19.10
CA LEU A 108 -1.43 20.66 18.28
C LEU A 108 -0.20 20.17 19.08
N GLY A 109 -0.22 20.33 20.42
CA GLY A 109 0.84 19.85 21.31
C GLY A 109 0.55 18.50 21.98
N LEU A 110 -0.60 17.88 21.70
CA LEU A 110 -0.95 16.59 22.29
C LEU A 110 -0.17 15.48 21.60
N THR A 111 0.57 14.72 22.41
CA THR A 111 1.22 13.49 21.96
C THR A 111 0.30 12.31 22.23
N PRO A 112 0.02 11.44 21.25
CA PRO A 112 -0.82 10.27 21.47
C PRO A 112 -0.21 9.38 22.55
N ARG A 113 -1.03 8.99 23.55
CA ARG A 113 -0.60 8.15 24.66
C ARG A 113 -1.43 6.87 24.75
N PRO A 114 -0.82 5.68 24.71
CA PRO A 114 -1.53 4.45 25.00
C PRO A 114 -2.01 4.43 26.47
N ARG A 115 -3.18 3.86 26.71
CA ARG A 115 -3.62 3.52 28.08
C ARG A 115 -2.71 2.43 28.65
N GLU A 116 -2.73 2.22 29.96
CA GLU A 116 -2.01 1.11 30.60
C GLU A 116 -2.43 -0.24 29.98
N GLY A 117 -1.44 -1.03 29.54
CA GLY A 117 -1.66 -2.27 28.80
C GLY A 117 -2.28 -2.06 27.41
N GLY A 118 -2.30 -0.84 26.88
CA GLY A 118 -2.84 -0.51 25.57
C GLY A 118 -1.75 -0.38 24.50
N LEU A 119 -2.08 -0.77 23.27
CA LEU A 119 -1.27 -0.50 22.08
C LEU A 119 -2.00 0.49 21.18
N LEU A 120 -1.25 1.47 20.65
CA LEU A 120 -1.73 2.34 19.57
C LEU A 120 -1.04 1.92 18.27
N LEU A 121 -1.80 1.51 17.27
CA LEU A 121 -1.29 0.93 16.02
C LEU A 121 -1.33 1.95 14.88
N SER A 122 -0.22 2.11 14.18
CA SER A 122 -0.12 2.76 12.87
C SER A 122 0.05 1.70 11.77
N ASP A 123 0.22 2.13 10.53
CA ASP A 123 0.42 1.21 9.40
C ASP A 123 1.79 0.48 9.48
N PHE A 124 2.82 1.10 10.09
CA PHE A 124 4.17 0.54 10.16
C PHE A 124 4.80 0.46 11.55
N PHE A 125 4.15 1.03 12.56
CA PHE A 125 4.67 1.07 13.91
C PHE A 125 3.55 1.01 14.94
N LEU A 126 3.91 0.71 16.18
CA LEU A 126 3.04 0.86 17.34
C LEU A 126 3.64 1.82 18.36
N LEU A 127 2.78 2.41 19.18
CA LEU A 127 3.14 3.08 20.42
C LEU A 127 2.70 2.25 21.61
N ILE A 128 3.62 2.06 22.56
CA ILE A 128 3.41 1.28 23.79
C ILE A 128 4.09 1.99 24.96
N ASN A 129 3.56 1.88 26.18
CA ASN A 129 4.30 2.32 27.36
C ASN A 129 5.49 1.37 27.61
N ASP A 130 6.68 1.89 27.94
CA ASP A 130 7.84 1.04 28.22
C ASP A 130 7.56 0.04 29.36
N ALA A 131 6.79 0.46 30.36
CA ALA A 131 6.34 -0.38 31.46
C ALA A 131 5.49 -1.60 31.02
N ASP A 132 4.84 -1.53 29.86
CA ASP A 132 4.04 -2.63 29.31
C ASP A 132 4.89 -3.62 28.48
N LEU A 133 6.16 -3.30 28.20
CA LEU A 133 7.06 -4.23 27.50
C LEU A 133 7.49 -5.40 28.40
N PRO A 134 7.81 -6.56 27.79
CA PRO A 134 8.45 -7.67 28.49
C PRO A 134 9.73 -7.22 29.19
N GLY A 135 10.05 -7.84 30.33
CA GLY A 135 11.22 -7.45 31.15
C GLY A 135 12.56 -7.46 30.40
N CYS A 136 12.70 -8.27 29.33
CA CYS A 136 13.89 -8.29 28.48
C CYS A 136 14.06 -7.05 27.58
N CYS A 137 13.00 -6.27 27.37
CA CYS A 137 12.97 -5.11 26.46
C CYS A 137 12.62 -3.78 27.14
N ARG A 138 12.14 -3.87 28.38
CA ARG A 138 11.79 -2.75 29.25
C ARG A 138 13.06 -2.01 29.69
N ARG A 139 13.05 -0.68 29.57
CA ARG A 139 14.11 0.21 30.08
C ARG A 139 13.76 0.81 31.44
N ASN A 140 12.55 0.57 31.94
CA ASN A 140 12.00 1.05 33.21
C ASN A 140 11.92 2.59 33.28
N ASP A 141 11.67 3.23 32.14
CA ASP A 141 11.30 4.63 32.10
C ASP A 141 9.76 4.74 31.96
N SER A 142 9.17 5.85 32.43
CA SER A 142 7.74 6.11 32.25
C SER A 142 7.44 6.65 30.84
N SER A 143 8.22 6.26 29.84
CA SER A 143 8.16 6.81 28.49
C SER A 143 7.28 5.97 27.56
N ILE A 144 6.82 6.62 26.49
CA ILE A 144 6.14 5.96 25.38
C ILE A 144 7.21 5.57 24.36
N ARG A 145 7.21 4.30 23.99
CA ARG A 145 8.12 3.71 23.01
C ARG A 145 7.39 3.62 21.67
N LYS A 146 8.01 4.17 20.62
CA LYS A 146 7.66 3.87 19.24
C LYS A 146 8.47 2.65 18.80
N LEU A 147 7.79 1.62 18.30
CA LEU A 147 8.41 0.41 17.78
C LEU A 147 7.86 0.15 16.37
N PHE A 148 8.73 0.14 15.37
CA PHE A 148 8.35 -0.26 14.03
C PHE A 148 8.10 -1.77 13.98
N TYR A 149 7.20 -2.25 13.11
CA TYR A 149 6.90 -3.68 13.10
C TYR A 149 8.09 -4.55 12.65
N ASN A 150 9.11 -3.99 12.01
CA ASN A 150 10.37 -4.71 11.72
C ASN A 150 11.32 -4.78 12.93
N GLU A 151 11.02 -4.10 14.03
CA GLU A 151 11.75 -4.14 15.30
C GLU A 151 11.07 -5.08 16.32
N VAL A 152 9.94 -5.66 15.95
CA VAL A 152 9.19 -6.68 16.69
C VAL A 152 8.84 -7.84 15.74
N LEU A 153 8.23 -8.89 16.26
CA LEU A 153 7.70 -9.98 15.46
C LEU A 153 6.18 -9.84 15.43
N PRO A 154 5.59 -9.25 14.37
CA PRO A 154 4.15 -9.16 14.22
C PRO A 154 3.56 -10.55 13.94
N ASN A 155 2.41 -10.84 14.53
CA ASN A 155 1.62 -12.03 14.22
C ASN A 155 0.48 -11.65 13.25
N GLY A 156 0.04 -12.63 12.45
CA GLY A 156 -1.16 -12.49 11.62
C GLY A 156 -0.99 -11.74 10.30
N CYS A 157 0.19 -11.16 10.01
CA CYS A 157 0.46 -10.46 8.75
C CYS A 157 1.95 -10.50 8.33
N THR A 158 2.22 -10.32 7.04
CA THR A 158 3.57 -10.07 6.52
C THR A 158 3.87 -8.58 6.39
N HIS A 159 5.14 -8.21 6.23
CA HIS A 159 5.51 -6.82 5.98
C HIS A 159 5.03 -6.34 4.60
N GLU A 160 4.97 -7.23 3.61
CA GLU A 160 4.41 -6.96 2.30
C GLU A 160 2.92 -6.62 2.38
N ASP A 161 2.15 -7.34 3.21
CA ASP A 161 0.72 -7.05 3.41
C ASP A 161 0.53 -5.66 4.04
N LEU A 162 1.37 -5.32 5.02
CA LEU A 162 1.36 -4.00 5.66
C LEU A 162 1.66 -2.88 4.65
N ALA A 163 2.69 -3.07 3.82
CA ALA A 163 3.07 -2.09 2.80
C ALA A 163 2.00 -1.94 1.71
N TYR A 164 1.37 -3.05 1.28
CA TYR A 164 0.25 -3.01 0.35
C TYR A 164 -0.95 -2.28 0.96
N SER A 165 -1.33 -2.64 2.19
CA SER A 165 -2.44 -2.03 2.93
C SER A 165 -2.22 -0.52 3.12
N TYR A 166 -1.00 -0.12 3.48
CA TYR A 166 -0.59 1.29 3.58
C TYR A 166 -0.79 2.03 2.26
N LEU A 167 -0.21 1.54 1.15
CA LEU A 167 -0.33 2.19 -0.16
C LEU A 167 -1.80 2.31 -0.57
N ASN A 168 -2.56 1.25 -0.35
CA ASN A 168 -3.97 1.21 -0.70
C ASN A 168 -4.81 2.21 0.10
N ALA A 169 -4.54 2.38 1.40
CA ALA A 169 -5.20 3.38 2.22
C ALA A 169 -4.74 4.80 1.83
N TYR A 170 -3.42 5.01 1.68
CA TYR A 170 -2.83 6.29 1.30
C TYR A 170 -3.39 6.82 -0.02
N PHE A 171 -3.55 5.93 -1.01
CA PHE A 171 -4.04 6.31 -2.34
C PHE A 171 -5.55 6.53 -2.46
N ARG A 172 -6.33 6.35 -1.38
CA ARG A 172 -7.73 6.76 -1.34
C ARG A 172 -7.89 8.29 -1.34
N ASP A 173 -7.00 8.96 -0.60
CA ASP A 173 -7.11 10.40 -0.35
C ASP A 173 -6.01 11.21 -1.05
N LYS A 174 -4.85 10.60 -1.30
CA LYS A 174 -3.69 11.25 -1.95
C LYS A 174 -3.37 10.53 -3.25
N ASN A 175 -3.01 11.23 -4.32
CA ASN A 175 -2.68 10.60 -5.61
C ASN A 175 -1.17 10.41 -5.85
N VAL A 176 -0.33 10.96 -4.97
CA VAL A 176 1.12 10.98 -5.13
C VAL A 176 1.78 10.75 -3.77
N LEU A 177 2.66 9.76 -3.70
CA LEU A 177 3.55 9.49 -2.57
C LEU A 177 4.97 9.93 -2.96
N LEU A 178 5.59 10.76 -2.13
CA LEU A 178 7.02 11.04 -2.21
C LEU A 178 7.74 10.10 -1.25
N LEU A 179 8.74 9.39 -1.74
CA LEU A 179 9.44 8.35 -0.99
C LEU A 179 10.94 8.47 -1.16
N GLU A 180 11.68 8.41 -0.05
CA GLU A 180 13.14 8.29 -0.08
C GLU A 180 13.54 6.84 0.22
N ALA A 181 14.22 6.20 -0.72
CA ALA A 181 14.70 4.82 -0.59
C ALA A 181 16.03 4.68 -1.34
N ASN A 182 16.94 3.81 -0.87
CA ASN A 182 18.24 3.59 -1.50
C ASN A 182 19.01 4.89 -1.80
N GLN A 183 18.94 5.88 -0.90
CA GLN A 183 19.58 7.21 -1.03
C GLN A 183 19.08 8.05 -2.23
N ALA A 184 17.93 7.70 -2.80
CA ALA A 184 17.30 8.43 -3.89
C ALA A 184 15.85 8.75 -3.55
N ARG A 185 15.34 9.80 -4.21
CA ARG A 185 13.96 10.26 -4.03
C ARG A 185 13.11 9.87 -5.22
N TYR A 186 11.95 9.33 -4.91
CA TYR A 186 10.99 8.81 -5.87
C TYR A 186 9.65 9.50 -5.71
N GLU A 187 9.00 9.73 -6.84
CA GLU A 187 7.59 10.10 -6.90
C GLU A 187 6.80 8.90 -7.42
N ILE A 188 5.92 8.37 -6.57
CA ILE A 188 5.01 7.27 -6.90
C ILE A 188 3.62 7.88 -7.08
N ARG A 189 3.11 7.88 -8.31
CA ARG A 189 1.77 8.37 -8.65
C ARG A 189 0.82 7.19 -8.78
N HIS A 190 -0.31 7.25 -8.09
CA HIS A 190 -1.41 6.33 -8.31
C HIS A 190 -2.23 6.77 -9.53
N PHE A 191 -2.57 5.82 -10.41
CA PHE A 191 -3.46 6.06 -11.54
C PHE A 191 -4.88 5.58 -11.21
N TYR A 192 -5.01 4.29 -10.86
CA TYR A 192 -6.29 3.67 -10.48
C TYR A 192 -6.05 2.23 -9.99
N ARG A 193 -7.08 1.67 -9.34
CA ARG A 193 -7.15 0.26 -8.98
C ARG A 193 -7.64 -0.56 -10.18
N ALA A 194 -7.08 -1.75 -10.35
CA ALA A 194 -7.38 -2.64 -11.46
C ALA A 194 -7.36 -4.10 -10.99
N VAL A 195 -8.02 -4.97 -11.74
CA VAL A 195 -7.77 -6.41 -11.64
C VAL A 195 -6.82 -6.81 -12.75
N LEU A 196 -5.78 -7.54 -12.37
CA LEU A 196 -4.88 -8.21 -13.28
C LEU A 196 -5.36 -9.64 -13.47
N ILE A 197 -5.47 -10.03 -14.73
CA ILE A 197 -5.79 -11.39 -15.13
C ILE A 197 -4.58 -11.95 -15.85
N THR A 198 -4.06 -13.07 -15.35
CA THR A 198 -3.00 -13.85 -15.97
C THR A 198 -3.53 -15.24 -16.34
N VAL A 199 -2.93 -15.86 -17.35
CA VAL A 199 -3.17 -17.26 -17.70
C VAL A 199 -1.96 -18.03 -17.21
N GLU A 200 -2.13 -18.83 -16.16
CA GLU A 200 -1.09 -19.65 -15.55
C GLU A 200 -1.55 -21.10 -15.56
N ASN A 201 -0.75 -22.02 -16.11
CA ASN A 201 -1.09 -23.45 -16.17
C ASN A 201 -2.48 -23.76 -16.77
N ARG A 202 -2.93 -23.00 -17.79
CA ARG A 202 -4.26 -23.09 -18.41
C ARG A 202 -5.44 -22.72 -17.49
N ALA A 203 -5.18 -21.98 -16.41
CA ALA A 203 -6.20 -21.42 -15.56
C ALA A 203 -6.08 -19.89 -15.53
N LEU A 204 -7.23 -19.22 -15.38
CA LEU A 204 -7.25 -17.78 -15.14
C LEU A 204 -6.94 -17.51 -13.67
N SER A 205 -5.88 -16.76 -13.42
CA SER A 205 -5.58 -16.16 -12.12
C SER A 205 -6.01 -14.71 -12.13
N ARG A 206 -6.66 -14.27 -11.04
CA ARG A 206 -7.13 -12.90 -10.87
C ARG A 206 -6.53 -12.34 -9.61
N LYS A 207 -5.97 -11.13 -9.70
CA LYS A 207 -5.40 -10.41 -8.55
C LYS A 207 -5.82 -8.95 -8.59
N GLU A 208 -6.21 -8.41 -7.43
CA GLU A 208 -6.32 -6.98 -7.28
C GLU A 208 -4.95 -6.32 -7.37
N ALA A 209 -4.91 -5.15 -7.99
CA ALA A 209 -3.69 -4.38 -8.14
C ALA A 209 -3.97 -2.88 -8.13
N MET A 210 -2.95 -2.13 -7.70
CA MET A 210 -2.87 -0.69 -7.92
C MET A 210 -1.96 -0.43 -9.11
N LYS A 211 -2.48 0.26 -10.13
CA LYS A 211 -1.64 0.78 -11.20
C LYS A 211 -0.98 2.06 -10.72
N VAL A 212 0.35 2.01 -10.66
CA VAL A 212 1.17 3.14 -10.21
C VAL A 212 2.22 3.48 -11.25
N GLY A 213 2.71 4.71 -11.20
CA GLY A 213 3.84 5.18 -11.95
C GLY A 213 4.95 5.59 -11.00
N ILE A 214 6.20 5.17 -11.26
CA ILE A 214 7.37 5.57 -10.47
C ILE A 214 8.40 6.31 -11.34
N LYS A 215 8.99 7.37 -10.79
CA LYS A 215 10.15 8.07 -11.36
C LYS A 215 11.00 8.71 -10.27
N ASN A 216 12.23 9.06 -10.62
CA ASN A 216 13.09 9.88 -9.76
C ASN A 216 12.55 11.31 -9.68
N THR A 217 12.75 11.97 -8.55
CA THR A 217 12.29 13.34 -8.32
C THR A 217 13.27 14.10 -7.44
N ASP A 218 13.36 15.42 -7.65
CA ASP A 218 14.13 16.32 -6.77
C ASP A 218 13.25 16.92 -5.66
N LYS A 219 11.94 16.63 -5.67
CA LYS A 219 11.00 17.12 -4.65
C LYS A 219 11.45 16.67 -3.27
N ILE A 220 11.37 17.59 -2.31
CA ILE A 220 11.71 17.31 -0.92
C ILE A 220 10.60 16.44 -0.34
N THR A 221 10.98 15.29 0.19
CA THR A 221 10.16 14.50 1.11
C THR A 221 10.11 15.24 2.44
N GLU A 222 8.91 15.60 2.89
CA GLU A 222 8.74 15.95 4.30
C GLU A 222 9.15 14.73 5.12
N SER A 223 9.97 14.93 6.15
CA SER A 223 10.41 13.82 7.01
C SER A 223 9.20 13.31 7.79
N SER A 224 8.52 12.30 7.25
CA SER A 224 7.47 11.63 7.97
C SER A 224 8.11 10.62 8.91
N GLU A 225 7.90 10.79 10.21
CA GLU A 225 8.39 9.83 11.20
C GLU A 225 7.68 8.47 11.07
N SER A 226 6.60 8.34 10.31
CA SER A 226 5.79 7.12 10.25
C SER A 226 6.36 5.99 9.41
N ILE A 227 7.30 6.27 8.50
CA ILE A 227 7.93 5.27 7.63
C ILE A 227 9.44 5.28 7.88
N ASN A 228 9.99 4.16 8.35
CA ASN A 228 11.44 4.01 8.48
C ASN A 228 12.09 3.53 7.17
N GLU A 229 13.42 3.48 7.16
CA GLU A 229 14.20 3.02 5.99
C GLU A 229 13.80 1.62 5.50
N PHE A 230 13.49 0.71 6.44
CA PHE A 230 13.05 -0.65 6.09
C PHE A 230 11.77 -0.63 5.25
N TYR A 231 10.73 0.07 5.70
CA TYR A 231 9.47 0.15 4.98
C TYR A 231 9.56 0.99 3.72
N SER A 232 10.37 2.06 3.71
CA SER A 232 10.61 2.82 2.49
C SER A 232 11.26 1.96 1.40
N LYS A 233 12.25 1.15 1.78
CA LYS A 233 12.86 0.20 0.85
C LYS A 233 11.86 -0.88 0.42
N LEU A 234 11.05 -1.42 1.33
CA LEU A 234 10.05 -2.43 1.01
C LEU A 234 9.00 -1.93 0.01
N ILE A 235 8.47 -0.72 0.22
CA ILE A 235 7.54 -0.06 -0.70
C ILE A 235 8.19 0.11 -2.07
N TYR A 236 9.43 0.59 -2.11
CA TYR A 236 10.19 0.72 -3.35
C TYR A 236 10.34 -0.63 -4.07
N ASP A 237 10.77 -1.68 -3.36
CA ASP A 237 10.97 -3.02 -3.91
C ASP A 237 9.65 -3.60 -4.44
N LEU A 238 8.54 -3.42 -3.73
CA LEU A 238 7.20 -3.81 -4.19
C LEU A 238 6.82 -3.12 -5.50
N VAL A 239 6.97 -1.79 -5.57
CA VAL A 239 6.66 -1.01 -6.78
C VAL A 239 7.60 -1.40 -7.92
N MET A 240 8.90 -1.57 -7.67
CA MET A 240 9.84 -1.93 -8.73
C MET A 240 9.60 -3.34 -9.26
N SER A 241 9.26 -4.30 -8.40
CA SER A 241 8.99 -5.69 -8.79
C SER A 241 7.81 -5.85 -9.76
N GLY A 242 6.82 -4.95 -9.66
CA GLY A 242 5.65 -4.92 -10.55
C GLY A 242 5.84 -4.10 -11.84
N THR A 243 7.04 -3.56 -12.08
CA THR A 243 7.29 -2.67 -13.23
C THR A 243 7.21 -3.43 -14.54
N ILE A 244 6.49 -2.86 -15.51
CA ILE A 244 6.46 -3.33 -16.89
C ILE A 244 7.31 -2.41 -17.78
N ASP A 245 7.78 -2.91 -18.92
CA ASP A 245 8.64 -2.20 -19.89
C ASP A 245 7.85 -1.12 -20.68
N ILE A 246 7.03 -0.32 -19.99
CA ILE A 246 6.19 0.75 -20.53
C ILE A 246 6.32 2.00 -19.65
N THR A 247 6.27 3.16 -20.30
CA THR A 247 6.23 4.46 -19.63
C THR A 247 4.98 5.24 -20.01
N ALA A 248 4.41 5.97 -19.05
CA ALA A 248 3.31 6.90 -19.30
C ALA A 248 3.57 8.20 -18.54
N LEU A 249 3.45 9.35 -19.22
CA LEU A 249 3.70 10.68 -18.64
C LEU A 249 5.07 10.81 -17.95
N GLY A 250 6.09 10.08 -18.44
CA GLY A 250 7.43 10.05 -17.86
C GLY A 250 7.59 9.17 -16.62
N TYR A 251 6.58 8.40 -16.23
CA TYR A 251 6.67 7.40 -15.16
C TYR A 251 6.84 6.01 -15.75
N LYS A 252 7.64 5.17 -15.11
CA LYS A 252 7.65 3.72 -15.36
C LYS A 252 6.39 3.12 -14.75
N ILE A 253 5.62 2.39 -15.55
CA ILE A 253 4.35 1.82 -15.10
C ILE A 253 4.62 0.54 -14.32
N SER A 254 3.95 0.40 -13.19
CA SER A 254 4.01 -0.77 -12.33
C SER A 254 2.63 -1.14 -11.82
N PHE A 255 2.47 -2.44 -11.55
CA PHE A 255 1.30 -2.95 -10.86
C PHE A 255 1.70 -3.56 -9.51
N VAL A 256 1.23 -2.94 -8.45
CA VAL A 256 1.41 -3.43 -7.09
C VAL A 256 0.22 -4.34 -6.77
N THR A 257 0.46 -5.63 -6.52
CA THR A 257 -0.59 -6.63 -6.28
C THR A 257 -0.70 -6.97 -4.81
N GLU A 258 -1.92 -7.30 -4.37
CA GLU A 258 -2.15 -7.96 -3.08
C GLU A 258 -1.53 -9.37 -3.14
N ARG A 259 -0.83 -9.78 -2.08
CA ARG A 259 -0.13 -11.08 -2.03
C ARG A 259 -0.97 -12.18 -1.40
#